data_AF-A0A7X7XHV2-F1
#
_entry.id   AF-A0A7X7XHV2-F1
#
_cell.length_a   1.000
_cell.length_b   1.000
_cell.length_c   1.000
_cell.angle_alpha   90.00
_cell.angle_beta   90.00
_cell.angle_gamma   90.00
#
_symmetry.space_group_name_H-M   'P 1'
#
loop_
_entity.id
_entity.type
_entity.pdbx_description
1 polymer ?
#
loop_
_entity_poly.entity_id
_entity_poly.type
_entity_poly.pdbx_seq_one_letter_code
_entity_poly.pdbx_strand_id
1 'polypeptide(L)'
;MKTFGHTLRSVRSWHVFLFLLPALLCGACRTVLSAPPTRSCEDVKGVNIFLVDNSRSVPRIDANVERAQVLRELMSLLQGYENRLILFGGRSEIDVDLPDRYVNDGWHTDFYYGFKAAAEIRREYPPECDVKFILITDGILDAFPEDYPDERFELKHQAQAYAREQTYQLLERERVPTYIILLGDEFDPHLIEQFSIKANGLARANPLVEKASEFLKNNGFLLKRFVYRVEPEAGLPEVKQIVREIAAKDAPRVEFALLFLLLVAVIVLVILAIRSFPAPGDKEIIDLTDGAPVLIGADQPLQMLLSTPRRASRHGLQPVVATSAAVASVSYQRRIFDFTSRGLRNVQKLTPIYRQLLDMDVRDLGRHLERMERNGTDDEIIAATDLKYYCSNMDVDHIKNILRAREMERMDIDAKEFLMAKVYVSLAPDLVQEMTEQRITISIPKRNLIRAQLQEGQLYDLGRYQVRVVALRKDSPTTARLVLEYTRMPSTLGLKRIIPSAVQRVIRCRKPITAFFNASGV
;
A
#
# COMPACT_ATOMS: atom_id res chain seq x y z
N MET A 1 41.20 -36.64 -39.35
CA MET A 1 41.13 -37.43 -38.10
C MET A 1 40.03 -36.82 -37.24
N LYS A 2 39.03 -37.65 -36.87
CA LYS A 2 38.25 -37.70 -35.61
C LYS A 2 38.07 -36.39 -34.81
N THR A 3 36.91 -35.94 -34.31
CA THR A 3 35.56 -36.52 -34.13
C THR A 3 34.70 -35.49 -33.38
N PHE A 4 33.40 -35.42 -33.75
CA PHE A 4 32.19 -35.31 -32.91
C PHE A 4 31.86 -34.13 -31.96
N GLY A 5 30.60 -33.67 -32.10
CA GLY A 5 29.73 -33.11 -31.05
C GLY A 5 28.98 -31.83 -31.46
N HIS A 6 28.03 -31.83 -32.40
CA HIS A 6 26.56 -31.96 -32.20
C HIS A 6 26.03 -31.14 -30.98
N THR A 7 25.06 -30.20 -31.09
CA THR A 7 23.71 -30.33 -31.69
C THR A 7 22.94 -28.99 -31.84
N LEU A 8 22.21 -28.88 -32.98
CA LEU A 8 20.80 -28.46 -33.18
C LEU A 8 20.32 -27.04 -32.75
N ARG A 9 20.05 -26.14 -33.72
CA ARG A 9 18.76 -25.86 -34.43
C ARG A 9 17.72 -25.14 -33.52
N SER A 10 17.38 -23.86 -33.70
CA SER A 10 16.79 -23.13 -34.86
C SER A 10 15.38 -23.60 -35.27
N VAL A 11 14.54 -22.63 -35.67
CA VAL A 11 13.17 -22.66 -36.22
C VAL A 11 12.13 -22.26 -35.16
N ARG A 12 11.63 -21.01 -35.07
CA ARG A 12 11.08 -20.07 -36.07
C ARG A 12 9.80 -20.57 -36.76
N SER A 13 8.72 -20.37 -36.02
CA SER A 13 7.39 -19.88 -36.43
C SER A 13 6.98 -19.88 -37.90
N TRP A 14 5.73 -20.32 -38.05
CA TRP A 14 4.66 -19.78 -38.91
C TRP A 14 4.36 -20.49 -40.24
N HIS A 15 3.10 -20.93 -40.28
CA HIS A 15 2.26 -21.36 -41.40
C HIS A 15 2.52 -22.76 -41.94
N VAL A 16 1.56 -23.65 -41.69
CA VAL A 16 0.79 -24.48 -42.65
C VAL A 16 0.10 -25.58 -41.83
N PHE A 17 -1.09 -26.01 -42.29
CA PHE A 17 -2.02 -26.99 -41.70
C PHE A 17 -3.21 -26.43 -40.91
N LEU A 18 -4.01 -25.60 -41.59
CA LEU A 18 -5.46 -25.88 -41.68
C LEU A 18 -5.65 -27.14 -42.53
N PHE A 19 -6.69 -27.93 -42.23
CA PHE A 19 -7.07 -29.22 -42.82
C PHE A 19 -6.34 -30.44 -42.28
N LEU A 20 -6.91 -31.00 -41.20
CA LEU A 20 -7.21 -32.42 -40.98
C LEU A 20 -7.41 -32.64 -39.48
N LEU A 21 -8.67 -32.70 -39.02
CA LEU A 21 -9.19 -33.55 -37.92
C LEU A 21 -10.52 -33.03 -37.31
N PRO A 22 -11.65 -33.10 -38.02
CA PRO A 22 -12.95 -33.34 -37.39
C PRO A 22 -13.20 -34.86 -37.40
N ALA A 23 -12.47 -35.62 -36.57
CA ALA A 23 -12.66 -37.08 -36.46
C ALA A 23 -12.21 -37.67 -35.11
N LEU A 24 -12.06 -36.85 -34.06
CA LEU A 24 -11.62 -37.30 -32.73
C LEU A 24 -12.41 -36.64 -31.59
N LEU A 25 -13.71 -36.38 -31.83
CA LEU A 25 -14.68 -35.91 -30.83
C LEU A 25 -15.92 -36.83 -30.72
N CYS A 26 -15.82 -38.06 -31.23
CA CYS A 26 -16.82 -39.12 -31.00
C CYS A 26 -16.20 -40.22 -30.13
N GLY A 27 -16.27 -40.04 -28.82
CA GLY A 27 -15.83 -41.06 -27.87
C GLY A 27 -16.13 -40.64 -26.45
N ALA A 28 -17.13 -41.28 -25.83
CA ALA A 28 -17.56 -41.15 -24.44
C ALA A 28 -18.49 -39.97 -24.08
N CYS A 29 -19.55 -39.75 -24.86
CA CYS A 29 -20.86 -39.47 -24.25
C CYS A 29 -21.62 -40.79 -24.14
N ARG A 30 -21.44 -41.52 -23.04
CA ARG A 30 -22.49 -42.43 -22.59
C ARG A 30 -23.57 -41.53 -21.99
N THR A 31 -24.52 -41.12 -22.83
CA THR A 31 -25.81 -40.63 -22.39
C THR A 31 -26.43 -41.73 -21.53
N VAL A 32 -26.43 -41.54 -20.21
CA VAL A 32 -27.44 -42.15 -19.37
C VAL A 32 -28.76 -41.65 -19.94
N LEU A 33 -29.57 -42.54 -20.50
CA LEU A 33 -30.93 -42.24 -20.96
C LEU A 33 -31.76 -41.81 -19.74
N SER A 34 -31.62 -40.56 -19.31
CA SER A 34 -32.64 -39.89 -18.51
C SER A 34 -33.78 -39.55 -19.47
N ALA A 35 -35.02 -39.83 -19.07
CA ALA A 35 -36.20 -39.40 -19.81
C ALA A 35 -36.08 -37.89 -20.14
N PRO A 36 -36.55 -37.45 -21.32
CA PRO A 36 -36.55 -36.03 -21.64
C PRO A 36 -37.32 -35.26 -20.55
N PRO A 37 -36.86 -34.04 -20.19
CA PRO A 37 -37.54 -33.23 -19.18
C PRO A 37 -39.01 -33.02 -19.60
N THR A 38 -39.92 -33.21 -18.67
CA THR A 38 -41.37 -33.19 -18.91
C THR A 38 -42.00 -31.83 -18.62
N ARG A 39 -41.28 -30.90 -17.96
CA ARG A 39 -41.75 -29.55 -17.57
C ARG A 39 -40.86 -28.44 -18.14
N SER A 40 -41.44 -27.26 -18.38
CA SER A 40 -40.74 -26.05 -18.83
C SER A 40 -40.56 -25.06 -17.68
N CYS A 41 -39.51 -24.24 -17.73
CA CYS A 41 -39.24 -23.18 -16.75
C CYS A 41 -39.34 -21.76 -17.35
N GLU A 42 -39.89 -21.61 -18.57
CA GLU A 42 -39.91 -20.34 -19.29
C GLU A 42 -40.73 -19.24 -18.58
N ASP A 43 -41.80 -19.62 -17.88
CA ASP A 43 -42.72 -18.69 -17.21
C ASP A 43 -42.45 -18.47 -15.72
N VAL A 44 -41.41 -19.13 -15.17
CA VAL A 44 -41.09 -19.07 -13.74
C VAL A 44 -39.68 -18.54 -13.50
N LYS A 45 -39.51 -17.79 -12.41
CA LYS A 45 -38.21 -17.21 -12.02
C LYS A 45 -37.20 -18.26 -11.58
N GLY A 46 -37.67 -19.42 -11.13
CA GLY A 46 -36.91 -20.55 -10.63
C GLY A 46 -37.84 -21.60 -10.02
N VAL A 47 -37.28 -22.76 -9.67
CA VAL A 47 -38.00 -23.89 -9.07
C VAL A 47 -37.46 -24.14 -7.67
N ASN A 48 -38.32 -24.15 -6.66
CA ASN A 48 -37.94 -24.51 -5.29
C ASN A 48 -38.58 -25.85 -4.92
N ILE A 49 -37.75 -26.82 -4.54
CA ILE A 49 -38.23 -28.11 -4.04
C ILE A 49 -38.01 -28.09 -2.53
N PHE A 50 -39.11 -28.03 -1.79
CA PHE A 50 -39.13 -28.06 -0.33
C PHE A 50 -39.11 -29.52 0.12
N LEU A 51 -38.09 -29.90 0.88
CA LEU A 51 -38.02 -31.17 1.59
C LEU A 51 -38.36 -30.88 3.05
N VAL A 52 -39.51 -31.34 3.52
CA VAL A 52 -39.98 -31.11 4.88
C VAL A 52 -40.00 -32.44 5.62
N ASP A 53 -39.22 -32.48 6.69
CA ASP A 53 -39.15 -33.62 7.59
C ASP A 53 -40.49 -33.74 8.36
N ASN A 54 -41.16 -34.87 8.19
CA ASN A 54 -42.46 -35.18 8.78
C ASN A 54 -42.34 -36.18 9.94
N SER A 55 -41.13 -36.38 10.47
CA SER A 55 -40.90 -37.22 11.64
C SER A 55 -41.45 -36.61 12.93
N ARG A 56 -41.65 -37.46 13.94
CA ARG A 56 -42.19 -37.07 15.24
C ARG A 56 -41.27 -36.17 16.06
N SER A 57 -39.96 -36.22 15.85
CA SER A 57 -38.98 -35.41 16.60
C SER A 57 -38.99 -33.94 16.18
N VAL A 58 -39.36 -33.66 14.93
CA VAL A 58 -39.32 -32.31 14.37
C VAL A 58 -40.30 -31.39 15.11
N PRO A 59 -39.82 -30.25 15.66
CA PRO A 59 -40.69 -29.23 16.24
C PRO A 59 -41.68 -28.67 15.22
N ARG A 60 -42.80 -28.14 15.70
CA ARG A 60 -43.72 -27.41 14.81
C ARG A 60 -43.01 -26.17 14.27
N ILE A 61 -43.13 -25.93 12.96
CA ILE A 61 -42.65 -24.70 12.31
C ILE A 61 -43.29 -23.46 12.96
N ASP A 62 -44.56 -23.56 13.33
CA ASP A 62 -45.27 -22.55 14.13
C ASP A 62 -46.21 -23.25 15.11
N ALA A 63 -46.13 -22.87 16.39
CA ALA A 63 -46.96 -23.47 17.42
C ALA A 63 -48.45 -23.09 17.30
N ASN A 64 -48.75 -21.94 16.69
CA ASN A 64 -50.08 -21.33 16.68
C ASN A 64 -50.86 -21.57 15.38
N VAL A 65 -50.22 -22.13 14.36
CA VAL A 65 -50.82 -22.37 13.04
C VAL A 65 -50.95 -23.87 12.80
N GLU A 66 -52.03 -24.29 12.14
CA GLU A 66 -52.17 -25.68 11.72
C GLU A 66 -51.04 -26.07 10.76
N ARG A 67 -50.49 -27.27 10.94
CA ARG A 67 -49.32 -27.76 10.21
C ARG A 67 -49.49 -27.66 8.69
N ALA A 68 -50.55 -28.26 8.14
CA ALA A 68 -50.83 -28.20 6.71
C ALA A 68 -50.96 -26.75 6.20
N GLN A 69 -51.55 -25.86 7.00
CA GLN A 69 -51.69 -24.44 6.66
C GLN A 69 -50.33 -23.73 6.57
N VAL A 70 -49.38 -24.06 7.45
CA VAL A 70 -48.01 -23.53 7.38
C VAL A 70 -47.38 -23.83 6.01
N LEU A 71 -47.47 -25.07 5.54
CA LEU A 71 -46.89 -25.46 4.25
C LEU A 71 -47.60 -24.80 3.07
N ARG A 72 -48.93 -24.69 3.11
CA ARG A 72 -49.69 -23.96 2.08
C ARG A 72 -49.24 -22.50 2.00
N GLU A 73 -49.02 -21.86 3.15
CA GLU A 73 -48.54 -20.47 3.20
C GLU A 73 -47.12 -20.34 2.64
N LEU A 74 -46.21 -21.25 2.97
CA LEU A 74 -44.85 -21.27 2.41
C LEU A 74 -44.85 -21.48 0.89
N MET A 75 -45.67 -22.42 0.39
CA MET A 75 -45.80 -22.67 -1.06
C MET A 75 -46.42 -21.49 -1.81
N SER A 76 -47.33 -20.75 -1.18
CA SER A 76 -47.96 -19.55 -1.77
C SER A 76 -47.08 -18.30 -1.71
N LEU A 77 -45.99 -18.33 -0.92
CA LEU A 77 -45.19 -17.16 -0.58
C LEU A 77 -44.45 -16.56 -1.79
N LEU A 78 -43.98 -17.42 -2.69
CA LEU A 78 -43.08 -17.07 -3.78
C LEU A 78 -43.85 -17.00 -5.11
N GLN A 79 -44.67 -15.96 -5.26
CA GLN A 79 -45.40 -15.72 -6.50
C GLN A 79 -44.44 -15.57 -7.70
N GLY A 80 -44.65 -16.38 -8.74
CA GLY A 80 -43.80 -16.43 -9.93
C GLY A 80 -42.63 -17.43 -9.84
N TYR A 81 -42.58 -18.27 -8.81
CA TYR A 81 -41.72 -19.46 -8.74
C TYR A 81 -42.58 -20.72 -8.78
N GLU A 82 -42.03 -21.83 -9.28
CA GLU A 82 -42.65 -23.14 -9.14
C GLU A 82 -42.18 -23.77 -7.83
N ASN A 83 -43.11 -24.01 -6.90
CA ASN A 83 -42.80 -24.59 -5.60
C ASN A 83 -43.34 -26.02 -5.56
N ARG A 84 -42.47 -26.99 -5.30
CA ARG A 84 -42.81 -28.41 -5.12
C ARG A 84 -42.55 -28.78 -3.68
N LEU A 85 -43.39 -29.65 -3.11
CA LEU A 85 -43.29 -30.10 -1.71
C LEU A 85 -43.03 -31.59 -1.65
N ILE A 86 -42.11 -32.00 -0.80
CA ILE A 86 -41.87 -33.39 -0.43
C ILE A 86 -41.91 -33.46 1.09
N LEU A 87 -42.87 -34.22 1.62
CA LEU A 87 -42.87 -34.64 3.00
C LEU A 87 -42.15 -35.99 3.07
N PHE A 88 -41.20 -36.12 3.99
CA PHE A 88 -40.41 -37.35 4.10
C PHE A 88 -40.22 -37.80 5.55
N GLY A 89 -40.12 -39.11 5.72
CA GLY A 89 -39.70 -39.82 6.92
C GLY A 89 -38.85 -41.03 6.51
N GLY A 90 -39.37 -42.24 6.66
CA GLY A 90 -38.80 -43.48 6.09
C GLY A 90 -39.09 -43.71 4.60
N ARG A 91 -38.67 -44.87 4.05
CA ARG A 91 -38.85 -45.23 2.62
C ARG A 91 -40.32 -45.21 2.17
N SER A 92 -41.22 -45.66 3.03
CA SER A 92 -42.67 -45.72 2.76
C SER A 92 -43.41 -44.43 3.13
N GLU A 93 -42.72 -43.45 3.70
CA GLU A 93 -43.29 -42.19 4.20
C GLU A 93 -42.85 -41.01 3.31
N ILE A 94 -43.13 -41.12 2.01
CA ILE A 94 -42.83 -40.06 1.03
C ILE A 94 -44.13 -39.59 0.40
N ASP A 95 -44.51 -38.34 0.68
CA ASP A 95 -45.67 -37.68 0.08
C ASP A 95 -45.21 -36.48 -0.75
N VAL A 96 -45.63 -36.40 -2.01
CA VAL A 96 -45.24 -35.34 -2.96
C VAL A 96 -46.45 -34.45 -3.25
N ASP A 97 -46.26 -33.13 -3.07
CA ASP A 97 -47.25 -32.07 -3.32
C ASP A 97 -48.58 -32.25 -2.54
N LEU A 98 -48.52 -32.89 -1.37
CA LEU A 98 -49.66 -33.18 -0.50
C LEU A 98 -49.49 -32.54 0.89
N PRO A 99 -49.70 -31.22 1.05
CA PRO A 99 -49.50 -30.53 2.32
C PRO A 99 -50.41 -31.02 3.46
N ASP A 100 -51.56 -31.60 3.12
CA ASP A 100 -52.54 -32.11 4.10
C ASP A 100 -52.05 -33.36 4.85
N ARG A 101 -51.00 -34.01 4.34
CA ARG A 101 -50.33 -35.16 4.98
C ARG A 101 -49.30 -34.74 6.04
N TYR A 102 -49.09 -33.44 6.25
CA TYR A 102 -48.13 -32.95 7.24
C TYR A 102 -48.71 -32.98 8.66
N VAL A 103 -48.34 -34.01 9.42
CA VAL A 103 -48.88 -34.31 10.76
C VAL A 103 -47.78 -34.43 11.83
N ASN A 104 -46.52 -34.62 11.42
CA ASN A 104 -45.36 -34.98 12.26
C ASN A 104 -45.59 -36.28 13.05
N ASP A 105 -46.06 -37.31 12.38
CA ASP A 105 -46.29 -38.64 12.93
C ASP A 105 -45.42 -39.72 12.27
N GLY A 106 -44.52 -39.33 11.38
CA GLY A 106 -43.52 -40.21 10.77
C GLY A 106 -42.68 -40.89 11.85
N TRP A 107 -42.43 -42.18 11.65
CA TRP A 107 -41.81 -43.02 12.67
C TRP A 107 -40.33 -42.68 12.86
N HIS A 108 -39.67 -42.22 11.80
CA HIS A 108 -38.25 -41.92 11.77
C HIS A 108 -37.83 -41.07 10.56
N THR A 109 -36.58 -40.62 10.54
CA THR A 109 -36.05 -39.71 9.51
C THR A 109 -34.99 -40.38 8.65
N ASP A 110 -35.26 -40.55 7.36
CA ASP A 110 -34.28 -40.98 6.36
C ASP A 110 -34.08 -39.93 5.25
N PHE A 111 -33.00 -39.17 5.38
CA PHE A 111 -32.64 -38.13 4.40
C PHE A 111 -32.37 -38.70 2.99
N TYR A 112 -31.93 -39.95 2.86
CA TYR A 112 -31.59 -40.51 1.55
C TYR A 112 -32.83 -40.59 0.67
N TYR A 113 -33.95 -41.10 1.19
CA TYR A 113 -35.20 -41.20 0.42
C TYR A 113 -35.82 -39.83 0.13
N GLY A 114 -35.74 -38.89 1.07
CA GLY A 114 -36.16 -37.50 0.84
C GLY A 114 -35.38 -36.85 -0.31
N PHE A 115 -34.05 -36.91 -0.27
CA PHE A 115 -33.20 -36.37 -1.35
C PHE A 115 -33.33 -37.15 -2.65
N LYS A 116 -33.56 -38.46 -2.61
CA LYS A 116 -33.80 -39.29 -3.80
C LYS A 116 -35.06 -38.84 -4.52
N ALA A 117 -36.15 -38.62 -3.80
CA ALA A 117 -37.39 -38.08 -4.37
C ALA A 117 -37.17 -36.67 -4.95
N ALA A 118 -36.41 -35.81 -4.25
CA ALA A 118 -36.08 -34.48 -4.77
C ALA A 118 -35.23 -34.54 -6.05
N ALA A 119 -34.29 -35.47 -6.14
CA ALA A 119 -33.48 -35.71 -7.33
C ALA A 119 -34.34 -36.25 -8.50
N GLU A 120 -35.35 -37.07 -8.22
CA GLU A 120 -36.31 -37.53 -9.24
C GLU A 120 -37.15 -36.36 -9.77
N ILE A 121 -37.68 -35.50 -8.90
CA ILE A 121 -38.41 -34.29 -9.30
C ILE A 121 -37.48 -33.32 -10.06
N ARG A 122 -36.22 -33.17 -9.65
CA ARG A 122 -35.23 -32.32 -10.35
C ARG A 122 -35.06 -32.72 -11.82
N ARG A 123 -35.17 -34.02 -12.14
CA ARG A 123 -35.03 -34.54 -13.51
C ARG A 123 -36.24 -34.24 -14.40
N GLU A 124 -37.39 -33.85 -13.83
CA GLU A 124 -38.53 -33.36 -14.60
C GLU A 124 -38.24 -32.04 -15.31
N TYR A 125 -37.27 -31.26 -14.82
CA TYR A 125 -36.92 -29.94 -15.32
C TYR A 125 -35.61 -29.95 -16.14
N PRO A 126 -35.50 -29.10 -17.17
CA PRO A 126 -34.26 -28.88 -17.91
C PRO A 126 -33.05 -28.58 -17.00
N PRO A 127 -31.82 -28.92 -17.43
CA PRO A 127 -30.62 -28.64 -16.65
C PRO A 127 -30.38 -27.14 -16.43
N GLU A 128 -30.88 -26.28 -17.32
CA GLU A 128 -30.71 -24.83 -17.29
C GLU A 128 -31.61 -24.11 -16.28
N CYS A 129 -32.63 -24.79 -15.75
CA CYS A 129 -33.52 -24.21 -14.76
C CYS A 129 -32.79 -23.95 -13.44
N ASP A 130 -33.02 -22.78 -12.84
CA ASP A 130 -32.54 -22.45 -11.50
C ASP A 130 -33.37 -23.23 -10.47
N VAL A 131 -32.95 -24.46 -10.18
CA VAL A 131 -33.58 -25.35 -9.20
C VAL A 131 -32.81 -25.31 -7.89
N LYS A 132 -33.53 -25.17 -6.78
CA LYS A 132 -32.97 -25.16 -5.41
C LYS A 132 -33.68 -26.19 -4.53
N PHE A 133 -32.92 -26.84 -3.66
CA PHE A 133 -33.45 -27.66 -2.58
C PHE A 133 -33.53 -26.84 -1.30
N ILE A 134 -34.67 -26.88 -0.62
CA ILE A 134 -34.89 -26.22 0.67
C ILE A 134 -35.30 -27.30 1.67
N LEU A 135 -34.36 -27.76 2.47
CA LEU A 135 -34.57 -28.77 3.51
C LEU A 135 -35.02 -28.08 4.81
N ILE A 136 -36.16 -28.50 5.37
CA ILE A 136 -36.67 -28.09 6.68
C ILE A 136 -36.68 -29.33 7.56
N THR A 137 -35.87 -29.35 8.63
CA THR A 137 -35.66 -30.51 9.49
C THR A 137 -35.14 -30.09 10.86
N ASP A 138 -35.23 -30.98 11.85
CA ASP A 138 -34.47 -30.88 13.10
C ASP A 138 -33.02 -31.39 12.94
N GLY A 139 -32.67 -32.00 11.81
CA GLY A 139 -31.30 -32.40 11.49
C GLY A 139 -30.83 -33.68 12.19
N ILE A 140 -31.75 -34.53 12.63
CA ILE A 140 -31.45 -35.81 13.26
C ILE A 140 -31.71 -36.95 12.26
N LEU A 141 -30.68 -37.73 11.94
CA LEU A 141 -30.82 -38.92 11.09
C LEU A 141 -31.27 -40.12 11.93
N ASP A 142 -32.35 -40.77 11.52
CA ASP A 142 -32.90 -41.93 12.23
C ASP A 142 -33.29 -43.11 11.34
N ALA A 143 -32.53 -43.42 10.29
CA ALA A 143 -32.86 -44.51 9.38
C ALA A 143 -32.88 -45.91 10.03
N PHE A 144 -33.75 -46.79 9.52
CA PHE A 144 -34.01 -48.13 10.04
C PHE A 144 -33.67 -49.24 9.02
N PRO A 145 -33.24 -50.45 9.46
CA PRO A 145 -32.95 -51.57 8.56
C PRO A 145 -34.10 -51.97 7.63
N GLU A 146 -35.34 -51.78 8.07
CA GLU A 146 -36.57 -52.12 7.34
C GLU A 146 -36.70 -51.35 6.01
N ASP A 147 -36.10 -50.17 5.89
CA ASP A 147 -36.06 -49.40 4.66
C ASP A 147 -35.12 -50.00 3.60
N TYR A 148 -34.23 -50.90 4.01
CA TYR A 148 -33.15 -51.47 3.21
C TYR A 148 -33.14 -53.02 3.25
N PRO A 149 -34.24 -53.67 2.80
CA PRO A 149 -34.38 -55.12 2.88
C PRO A 149 -33.30 -55.88 2.08
N ASP A 150 -32.76 -55.25 1.03
CA ASP A 150 -31.76 -55.86 0.14
C ASP A 150 -30.35 -55.89 0.74
N GLU A 151 -30.03 -54.97 1.66
CA GLU A 151 -28.69 -54.80 2.25
C GLU A 151 -28.47 -55.68 3.50
N ARG A 152 -29.55 -56.30 4.02
CA ARG A 152 -29.53 -57.23 5.16
C ARG A 152 -28.84 -56.68 6.42
N PHE A 153 -29.15 -55.44 6.80
CA PHE A 153 -28.63 -54.86 8.04
C PHE A 153 -29.25 -55.52 9.28
N GLU A 154 -28.41 -55.86 10.26
CA GLU A 154 -28.87 -56.44 11.54
C GLU A 154 -29.04 -55.36 12.62
N LEU A 155 -28.34 -54.23 12.48
CA LEU A 155 -28.27 -53.18 13.49
C LEU A 155 -28.63 -51.81 12.91
N LYS A 156 -29.37 -51.01 13.67
CA LYS A 156 -29.83 -49.66 13.26
C LYS A 156 -28.70 -48.73 12.82
N HIS A 157 -27.55 -48.76 13.49
CA HIS A 157 -26.41 -47.91 13.13
C HIS A 157 -25.82 -48.24 11.75
N GLN A 158 -25.98 -49.47 11.25
CA GLN A 158 -25.56 -49.85 9.90
C GLN A 158 -26.45 -49.18 8.85
N ALA A 159 -27.77 -49.20 9.07
CA ALA A 159 -28.74 -48.51 8.22
C ALA A 159 -28.51 -46.98 8.24
N GLN A 160 -28.29 -46.38 9.40
CA GLN A 160 -27.96 -44.95 9.52
C GLN A 160 -26.66 -44.59 8.78
N ALA A 161 -25.60 -45.40 8.94
CA ALA A 161 -24.34 -45.16 8.23
C ALA A 161 -24.51 -45.27 6.72
N TYR A 162 -25.28 -46.26 6.24
CA TYR A 162 -25.59 -46.44 4.83
C TYR A 162 -26.41 -45.27 4.28
N ALA A 163 -27.51 -44.91 4.92
CA ALA A 163 -28.37 -43.79 4.52
C ALA A 163 -27.59 -42.48 4.43
N ARG A 164 -26.72 -42.20 5.41
CA ARG A 164 -25.84 -41.03 5.42
C ARG A 164 -24.90 -41.02 4.22
N GLU A 165 -24.20 -42.12 3.97
CA GLU A 165 -23.26 -42.24 2.86
C GLU A 165 -23.97 -42.11 1.50
N GLN A 166 -25.12 -42.76 1.32
CA GLN A 166 -25.93 -42.64 0.11
C GLN A 166 -26.43 -41.21 -0.09
N THR A 167 -26.83 -40.53 0.97
CA THR A 167 -27.22 -39.11 0.91
C THR A 167 -26.06 -38.23 0.44
N TYR A 168 -24.86 -38.41 1.01
CA TYR A 168 -23.67 -37.66 0.59
C TYR A 168 -23.32 -37.88 -0.89
N GLN A 169 -23.36 -39.13 -1.34
CA GLN A 169 -23.10 -39.48 -2.74
C GLN A 169 -24.14 -38.86 -3.68
N LEU A 170 -25.41 -38.83 -3.26
CA LEU A 170 -26.48 -38.23 -4.04
C LEU A 170 -26.32 -36.71 -4.15
N LEU A 171 -26.03 -36.02 -3.04
CA LEU A 171 -25.79 -34.57 -3.03
C LEU A 171 -24.59 -34.19 -3.90
N GLU A 172 -23.51 -34.95 -3.81
CA GLU A 172 -22.28 -34.71 -4.59
C GLU A 172 -22.48 -34.98 -6.10
N ARG A 173 -23.36 -35.93 -6.44
CA ARG A 173 -23.71 -36.27 -7.82
C ARG A 173 -24.63 -35.24 -8.46
N GLU A 174 -25.72 -34.86 -7.78
CA GLU A 174 -26.74 -33.97 -8.35
C GLU A 174 -26.29 -32.50 -8.33
N ARG A 175 -25.48 -32.08 -7.35
CA ARG A 175 -24.92 -30.70 -7.21
C ARG A 175 -25.96 -29.58 -7.32
N VAL A 176 -27.17 -29.84 -6.84
CA VAL A 176 -28.21 -28.83 -6.73
C VAL A 176 -27.94 -27.99 -5.48
N PRO A 177 -28.04 -26.65 -5.55
CA PRO A 177 -27.90 -25.80 -4.37
C PRO A 177 -28.91 -26.20 -3.29
N THR A 178 -28.40 -26.62 -2.12
CA THR A 178 -29.22 -27.07 -1.00
C THR A 178 -29.09 -26.08 0.15
N TYR A 179 -30.24 -25.57 0.60
CA TYR A 179 -30.41 -24.71 1.76
C TYR A 179 -31.11 -25.49 2.86
N ILE A 180 -30.65 -25.34 4.10
CA ILE A 180 -31.11 -26.09 5.26
C ILE A 180 -31.66 -25.09 6.27
N ILE A 181 -32.91 -25.28 6.68
CA ILE A 181 -33.59 -24.56 7.74
C ILE A 181 -33.73 -25.55 8.91
N LEU A 182 -32.91 -25.34 9.95
CA LEU A 182 -32.92 -26.14 11.16
C LEU A 182 -33.96 -25.61 12.13
N LEU A 183 -34.83 -26.50 12.58
CA LEU A 183 -35.87 -26.23 13.57
C LEU A 183 -35.42 -26.74 14.94
N GLY A 184 -35.31 -25.85 15.92
CA GLY A 184 -34.87 -26.19 17.27
C GLY A 184 -33.35 -26.35 17.42
N ASP A 185 -32.94 -26.81 18.60
CA ASP A 185 -31.54 -26.80 19.02
C ASP A 185 -30.84 -28.17 18.96
N GLU A 186 -31.61 -29.26 18.85
CA GLU A 186 -31.10 -30.63 18.82
C GLU A 186 -30.91 -31.10 17.37
N PHE A 187 -29.67 -31.10 16.88
CA PHE A 187 -29.29 -31.58 15.54
C PHE A 187 -27.87 -32.17 15.54
N ASP A 188 -27.51 -32.95 14.52
CA ASP A 188 -26.12 -33.40 14.31
C ASP A 188 -25.34 -32.34 13.51
N PRO A 189 -24.41 -31.58 14.12
CA PRO A 189 -23.69 -30.52 13.42
C PRO A 189 -22.81 -31.04 12.29
N HIS A 190 -22.24 -32.24 12.44
CA HIS A 190 -21.35 -32.81 11.45
C HIS A 190 -22.13 -33.25 10.21
N LEU A 191 -23.31 -33.85 10.39
CA LEU A 191 -24.19 -34.23 9.30
C LEU A 191 -24.60 -33.02 8.45
N ILE A 192 -25.06 -31.95 9.10
CA ILE A 192 -25.52 -30.73 8.42
C ILE A 192 -24.37 -30.01 7.70
N GLU A 193 -23.19 -29.96 8.32
CA GLU A 193 -21.99 -29.42 7.69
C GLU A 193 -21.64 -30.21 6.41
N GLN A 194 -21.65 -31.55 6.48
CA GLN A 194 -21.37 -32.39 5.31
C GLN A 194 -22.44 -32.25 4.22
N PHE A 195 -23.73 -32.13 4.55
CA PHE A 195 -24.75 -31.85 3.55
C PHE A 195 -24.49 -30.55 2.80
N SER A 196 -24.17 -29.48 3.54
CA SER A 196 -23.83 -28.18 2.95
C SER A 196 -22.60 -28.28 2.04
N ILE A 197 -21.54 -28.96 2.49
CA ILE A 197 -20.30 -29.13 1.72
C ILE A 197 -20.53 -29.98 0.47
N LYS A 198 -21.23 -31.12 0.58
CA LYS A 198 -21.46 -32.06 -0.53
C LYS A 198 -22.38 -31.48 -1.59
N ALA A 199 -23.40 -30.72 -1.19
CA ALA A 199 -24.32 -30.07 -2.12
C ALA A 199 -23.71 -28.81 -2.79
N ASN A 200 -23.02 -27.97 -2.01
CA ASN A 200 -22.64 -26.61 -2.44
C ASN A 200 -21.14 -26.41 -2.72
N GLY A 201 -20.29 -27.32 -2.26
CA GLY A 201 -18.82 -27.29 -2.40
C GLY A 201 -18.07 -26.50 -1.32
N LEU A 202 -16.80 -26.88 -1.07
CA LEU A 202 -15.90 -26.30 -0.06
C LEU A 202 -15.61 -24.79 -0.24
N ALA A 203 -15.65 -24.27 -1.47
CA ALA A 203 -15.31 -22.88 -1.77
C ALA A 203 -16.37 -21.86 -1.32
N ARG A 204 -17.56 -22.31 -0.88
CA ARG A 204 -18.70 -21.43 -0.54
C ARG A 204 -19.07 -21.40 0.95
N ALA A 205 -18.47 -22.24 1.78
CA ALA A 205 -18.74 -22.34 3.22
C ALA A 205 -17.49 -21.99 4.06
N ASN A 206 -16.96 -20.77 3.92
CA ASN A 206 -15.73 -20.35 4.61
C ASN A 206 -16.05 -19.66 5.97
N PRO A 207 -15.39 -19.98 7.09
CA PRO A 207 -15.56 -19.27 8.36
C PRO A 207 -14.94 -17.85 8.41
N LEU A 208 -13.92 -17.56 7.58
CA LEU A 208 -13.30 -16.21 7.50
C LEU A 208 -14.28 -15.14 7.00
N VAL A 209 -15.34 -15.62 6.38
CA VAL A 209 -16.32 -14.93 5.60
C VAL A 209 -17.48 -14.46 6.47
N GLU A 210 -17.79 -15.24 7.50
CA GLU A 210 -18.67 -14.89 8.62
C GLU A 210 -18.06 -13.73 9.45
N LYS A 211 -16.74 -13.75 9.68
CA LYS A 211 -16.04 -12.62 10.32
C LYS A 211 -16.00 -11.37 9.45
N ALA A 212 -15.96 -11.53 8.12
CA ALA A 212 -15.98 -10.41 7.18
C ALA A 212 -17.38 -9.77 7.08
N SER A 213 -18.45 -10.56 7.18
CA SER A 213 -19.84 -10.05 7.17
C SER A 213 -20.18 -9.31 8.48
N GLU A 214 -19.70 -9.79 9.64
CA GLU A 214 -19.80 -9.05 10.90
C GLU A 214 -19.09 -7.68 10.85
N PHE A 215 -17.88 -7.63 10.28
CA PHE A 215 -17.10 -6.40 10.21
C PHE A 215 -17.74 -5.33 9.30
N LEU A 216 -18.37 -5.73 8.21
CA LEU A 216 -18.90 -4.81 7.20
C LEU A 216 -20.33 -4.30 7.50
N LYS A 217 -20.99 -4.79 8.57
CA LYS A 217 -22.40 -4.47 8.90
C LYS A 217 -23.31 -4.48 7.66
N ASN A 218 -23.05 -5.42 6.76
CA ASN A 218 -23.74 -5.56 5.50
C ASN A 218 -23.94 -7.06 5.26
N ASN A 219 -25.14 -7.44 4.82
CA ASN A 219 -25.61 -8.82 4.80
C ASN A 219 -25.00 -9.63 3.63
N GLY A 220 -23.68 -9.75 3.62
CA GLY A 220 -22.94 -10.97 3.28
C GLY A 220 -23.20 -11.63 1.93
N PHE A 221 -23.73 -10.93 0.92
CA PHE A 221 -24.15 -11.58 -0.33
C PHE A 221 -23.02 -12.26 -1.11
N LEU A 222 -21.75 -12.03 -0.82
CA LEU A 222 -20.67 -12.79 -1.48
C LEU A 222 -20.51 -14.22 -0.93
N LEU A 223 -21.25 -14.59 0.12
CA LEU A 223 -20.93 -15.71 1.00
C LEU A 223 -22.21 -16.40 1.48
N LYS A 224 -22.84 -17.13 0.56
CA LYS A 224 -24.16 -17.76 0.74
C LYS A 224 -24.23 -18.56 2.04
N ARG A 225 -25.08 -18.10 2.97
CA ARG A 225 -25.49 -18.88 4.14
C ARG A 225 -26.42 -20.00 3.65
N PHE A 226 -25.95 -21.24 3.71
CA PHE A 226 -26.74 -22.42 3.33
C PHE A 226 -27.45 -23.07 4.52
N VAL A 227 -27.14 -22.65 5.74
CA VAL A 227 -27.76 -23.20 6.97
C VAL A 227 -28.35 -22.05 7.79
N TYR A 228 -29.65 -22.09 8.00
CA TYR A 228 -30.42 -21.15 8.82
C TYR A 228 -30.91 -21.89 10.06
N ARG A 229 -30.83 -21.26 11.22
CA ARG A 229 -31.38 -21.79 12.47
C ARG A 229 -32.57 -20.95 12.85
N VAL A 230 -33.67 -21.60 13.19
CA VAL A 230 -34.92 -20.95 13.57
C VAL A 230 -35.28 -21.43 14.96
N GLU A 231 -35.42 -20.47 15.87
CA GLU A 231 -35.91 -20.75 17.21
C GLU A 231 -37.40 -21.13 17.16
N PRO A 232 -37.87 -22.09 17.97
CA PRO A 232 -39.28 -22.51 17.96
C PRO A 232 -40.26 -21.36 18.22
N GLU A 233 -39.83 -20.29 18.90
CA GLU A 233 -40.65 -19.12 19.23
C GLU A 233 -40.82 -18.15 18.05
N ALA A 234 -39.88 -18.12 17.12
CA ALA A 234 -39.88 -17.18 16.00
C ALA A 234 -40.96 -17.51 14.95
N GLY A 235 -41.29 -18.80 14.82
CA GLY A 235 -42.44 -19.28 14.09
C GLY A 235 -42.37 -19.08 12.57
N LEU A 236 -43.55 -19.08 11.94
CA LEU A 236 -43.71 -18.94 10.49
C LEU A 236 -43.16 -17.61 9.89
N PRO A 237 -43.22 -16.45 10.57
CA PRO A 237 -42.70 -15.19 10.01
C PRO A 237 -41.22 -15.24 9.63
N GLU A 238 -40.36 -15.80 10.48
CA GLU A 238 -38.92 -15.89 10.20
C GLU A 238 -38.64 -16.88 9.05
N VAL A 239 -39.29 -18.04 9.07
CA VAL A 239 -39.16 -19.04 7.98
C VAL A 239 -39.57 -18.44 6.64
N LYS A 240 -40.66 -17.66 6.59
CA LYS A 240 -41.06 -16.93 5.38
C LYS A 240 -39.99 -15.95 4.91
N GLN A 241 -39.36 -15.21 5.82
CA GLN A 241 -38.28 -14.29 5.45
C GLN A 241 -37.10 -15.05 4.85
N ILE A 242 -36.65 -16.12 5.51
CA ILE A 242 -35.54 -16.97 5.03
C ILE A 242 -35.85 -17.53 3.64
N VAL A 243 -37.07 -18.06 3.43
CA VAL A 243 -37.47 -18.62 2.13
C VAL A 243 -37.47 -17.56 1.03
N ARG A 244 -37.88 -16.31 1.32
CA ARG A 244 -37.78 -15.19 0.36
C ARG A 244 -36.34 -14.84 0.02
N GLU A 245 -35.46 -14.85 1.02
CA GLU A 245 -34.02 -14.59 0.83
C GLU A 245 -33.37 -15.68 -0.02
N ILE A 246 -33.68 -16.95 0.22
CA ILE A 246 -33.19 -18.09 -0.57
C ILE A 246 -33.67 -18.00 -2.03
N ALA A 247 -34.94 -17.61 -2.24
CA ALA A 247 -35.53 -17.54 -3.57
C ALA A 247 -35.03 -16.34 -4.39
N ALA A 248 -34.70 -15.22 -3.74
CA ALA A 248 -34.19 -14.02 -4.41
C ALA A 248 -32.95 -14.37 -5.26
N LYS A 249 -32.97 -13.93 -6.54
CA LYS A 249 -31.87 -14.19 -7.48
C LYS A 249 -30.64 -13.38 -7.07
N ASP A 250 -29.46 -13.96 -7.20
CA ASP A 250 -28.18 -13.30 -6.93
C ASP A 250 -28.15 -11.93 -7.63
N ALA A 251 -27.93 -10.84 -6.88
CA ALA A 251 -27.98 -9.48 -7.40
C ALA A 251 -26.57 -9.06 -7.88
N PRO A 252 -26.22 -9.24 -9.18
CA PRO A 252 -24.87 -8.95 -9.68
C PRO A 252 -24.46 -7.48 -9.46
N ARG A 253 -25.44 -6.57 -9.35
CA ARG A 253 -25.20 -5.15 -9.12
C ARG A 253 -24.43 -4.86 -7.83
N VAL A 254 -24.65 -5.65 -6.78
CA VAL A 254 -23.99 -5.44 -5.47
C VAL A 254 -22.53 -5.90 -5.53
N GLU A 255 -22.27 -7.03 -6.20
CA GLU A 255 -20.90 -7.53 -6.39
C GLU A 255 -20.06 -6.56 -7.23
N PHE A 256 -20.63 -6.02 -8.31
CA PHE A 256 -19.98 -4.99 -9.12
C PHE A 256 -19.73 -3.71 -8.32
N ALA A 257 -20.68 -3.26 -7.50
CA ALA A 257 -20.51 -2.08 -6.67
C ALA A 257 -19.39 -2.25 -5.62
N LEU A 258 -19.28 -3.45 -5.03
CA LEU A 258 -18.25 -3.75 -4.02
C LEU A 258 -16.85 -3.88 -4.65
N LEU A 259 -16.74 -4.56 -5.79
CA LEU A 259 -15.49 -4.61 -6.56
C LEU A 259 -15.06 -3.22 -7.02
N PHE A 260 -16.02 -2.40 -7.47
CA PHE A 260 -15.76 -1.02 -7.85
C PHE A 260 -15.29 -0.17 -6.66
N LEU A 261 -15.93 -0.28 -5.50
CA LEU A 261 -15.52 0.41 -4.26
C LEU A 261 -14.12 -0.03 -3.81
N LEU A 262 -13.81 -1.32 -3.88
CA LEU A 262 -12.48 -1.84 -3.57
C LEU A 262 -11.42 -1.29 -4.53
N LEU A 263 -11.73 -1.25 -5.83
CA LEU A 263 -10.86 -0.66 -6.84
C LEU A 263 -10.60 0.83 -6.56
N VAL A 264 -11.65 1.59 -6.23
CA VAL A 264 -11.54 3.00 -5.84
C VAL A 264 -10.68 3.15 -4.59
N ALA A 265 -10.87 2.32 -3.57
CA ALA A 265 -10.07 2.35 -2.35
C ALA A 265 -8.58 2.10 -2.63
N VAL A 266 -8.25 1.13 -3.49
CA VAL A 266 -6.87 0.86 -3.93
C VAL A 266 -6.30 2.07 -4.68
N ILE A 267 -7.05 2.67 -5.60
CA ILE A 267 -6.61 3.86 -6.33
C ILE A 267 -6.34 5.02 -5.36
N VAL A 268 -7.22 5.26 -4.39
CA VAL A 268 -7.05 6.30 -3.37
C VAL A 268 -5.79 6.03 -2.52
N LEU A 269 -5.56 4.79 -2.09
CA LEU A 269 -4.35 4.40 -1.37
C LEU A 269 -3.08 4.65 -2.18
N VAL A 270 -3.08 4.32 -3.48
CA VAL A 270 -1.96 4.60 -4.39
C VAL A 270 -1.74 6.10 -4.53
N ILE A 271 -2.79 6.90 -4.67
CA ILE A 271 -2.68 8.36 -4.74
C ILE A 271 -2.10 8.92 -3.44
N LEU A 272 -2.58 8.48 -2.27
CA LEU A 272 -2.07 8.89 -0.97
C LEU A 272 -0.58 8.53 -0.79
N ALA A 273 -0.18 7.33 -1.21
CA ALA A 273 1.21 6.89 -1.18
C ALA A 273 2.11 7.67 -2.15
N ILE A 274 1.60 8.07 -3.32
CA ILE A 274 2.35 8.94 -4.25
C ILE A 274 2.52 10.35 -3.65
N ARG A 275 1.48 10.86 -2.98
CA ARG A 275 1.44 12.21 -2.40
C ARG A 275 2.41 12.41 -1.23
N SER A 276 2.76 11.35 -0.51
CA SER A 276 3.54 11.43 0.72
C SER A 276 5.06 11.59 0.49
N PHE A 277 5.59 11.11 -0.64
CA PHE A 277 7.03 11.16 -0.97
C PHE A 277 7.36 12.27 -1.99
N PRO A 278 8.55 12.90 -1.93
CA PRO A 278 9.01 13.80 -2.98
C PRO A 278 9.12 13.09 -4.34
N ALA A 279 9.03 13.84 -5.45
CA ALA A 279 9.17 13.39 -6.84
C ALA A 279 10.37 14.06 -7.54
N PRO A 280 10.89 13.54 -8.67
CA PRO A 280 11.99 14.17 -9.38
C PRO A 280 11.50 15.48 -9.99
N GLY A 281 12.26 16.55 -9.79
CA GLY A 281 11.85 17.91 -10.17
C GLY A 281 11.07 18.68 -9.12
N ASP A 282 10.78 18.07 -7.96
CA ASP A 282 10.31 18.83 -6.80
C ASP A 282 11.45 19.69 -6.25
N LYS A 283 11.10 20.88 -5.76
CA LYS A 283 12.06 21.87 -5.26
C LYS A 283 11.83 22.12 -3.78
N GLU A 284 12.93 22.16 -3.03
CA GLU A 284 12.98 22.64 -1.65
C GLU A 284 13.69 23.99 -1.62
N ILE A 285 13.13 24.92 -0.85
CA ILE A 285 13.67 26.26 -0.68
C ILE A 285 14.13 26.39 0.76
N ILE A 286 15.43 26.68 0.93
CA ILE A 286 16.08 26.86 2.23
C ILE A 286 16.52 28.31 2.32
N ASP A 287 15.91 29.05 3.25
CA ASP A 287 16.35 30.40 3.59
C ASP A 287 17.47 30.30 4.65
N LEU A 288 18.56 31.00 4.40
CA LEU A 288 19.77 31.03 5.21
C LEU A 288 19.95 32.43 5.79
N THR A 289 20.42 32.50 7.03
CA THR A 289 20.80 33.73 7.72
C THR A 289 22.30 33.73 7.99
N ASP A 290 22.92 34.91 8.01
CA ASP A 290 24.36 35.04 8.24
C ASP A 290 24.76 34.51 9.62
N GLY A 291 25.84 33.75 9.68
CA GLY A 291 26.39 33.18 10.92
C GLY A 291 25.67 31.94 11.45
N ALA A 292 24.38 31.71 11.13
CA ALA A 292 23.61 30.58 11.63
C ALA A 292 23.56 29.41 10.62
N PRO A 293 24.14 28.24 10.94
CA PRO A 293 24.04 27.08 10.07
C PRO A 293 22.64 26.45 10.13
N VAL A 294 22.07 26.14 8.96
CA VAL A 294 20.82 25.36 8.84
C VAL A 294 21.18 23.89 8.67
N LEU A 295 20.71 23.07 9.59
CA LEU A 295 20.89 21.62 9.56
C LEU A 295 19.78 20.98 8.73
N ILE A 296 20.13 20.11 7.77
CA ILE A 296 19.21 19.43 6.87
C ILE A 296 19.20 17.94 7.22
N GLY A 297 18.05 17.41 7.62
CA GLY A 297 17.79 15.98 7.79
C GLY A 297 17.01 15.38 6.63
N ALA A 298 17.05 14.05 6.51
CA ALA A 298 16.25 13.29 5.54
C ALA A 298 15.25 12.37 6.28
N ASP A 299 13.95 12.47 5.95
CA ASP A 299 12.87 11.61 6.47
C ASP A 299 12.83 11.52 8.01
N GLN A 300 12.97 12.65 8.69
CA GLN A 300 13.07 12.68 10.15
C GLN A 300 11.68 12.71 10.82
N PRO A 301 11.55 12.14 12.03
CA PRO A 301 10.31 12.20 12.79
C PRO A 301 10.00 13.64 13.21
N LEU A 302 8.71 13.94 13.41
CA LEU A 302 8.20 15.30 13.68
C LEU A 302 8.94 16.01 14.83
N GLN A 303 9.35 15.25 15.85
CA GLN A 303 10.03 15.76 17.05
C GLN A 303 11.43 16.33 16.77
N MET A 304 12.05 15.96 15.65
CA MET A 304 13.41 16.39 15.28
C MET A 304 13.43 17.60 14.34
N LEU A 305 12.26 18.10 13.94
CA LEU A 305 12.12 19.18 12.95
C LEU A 305 12.15 20.56 13.61
N LEU A 306 12.86 21.50 12.97
CA LEU A 306 13.10 22.86 13.48
C LEU A 306 11.84 23.76 13.41
N SER A 307 10.90 23.46 12.50
CA SER A 307 9.59 24.09 12.46
C SER A 307 8.57 23.10 11.94
N THR A 308 7.36 23.13 12.52
CA THR A 308 6.20 22.39 11.99
C THR A 308 5.40 23.34 11.09
N PRO A 309 5.67 23.42 9.77
CA PRO A 309 4.65 23.98 8.92
C PRO A 309 3.39 23.12 9.08
N ARG A 310 2.21 23.75 9.16
CA ARG A 310 0.88 23.11 9.25
C ARG A 310 0.60 22.01 8.19
N ARG A 311 1.53 21.76 7.26
CA ARG A 311 1.53 20.71 6.22
C ARG A 311 2.94 20.15 5.94
N ALA A 312 3.72 19.82 6.98
CA ALA A 312 4.98 19.10 6.78
C ALA A 312 4.69 17.70 6.21
N SER A 313 5.16 17.40 4.99
CA SER A 313 5.22 16.01 4.52
C SER A 313 6.13 15.24 5.46
N ARG A 314 5.83 13.99 5.81
CA ARG A 314 6.75 13.19 6.67
C ARG A 314 8.03 12.74 5.96
N HIS A 315 8.16 13.05 4.66
CA HIS A 315 9.23 12.58 3.80
C HIS A 315 9.87 13.72 2.97
N GLY A 316 11.16 13.59 2.72
CA GLY A 316 12.02 14.57 2.01
C GLY A 316 13.10 15.20 2.90
N LEU A 317 13.77 16.21 2.36
CA LEU A 317 14.76 17.03 3.05
C LEU A 317 14.08 18.11 3.88
N GLN A 318 14.47 18.22 5.15
CA GLN A 318 13.82 19.10 6.13
C GLN A 318 14.83 19.71 7.08
N PRO A 319 14.59 20.93 7.59
CA PRO A 319 15.44 21.52 8.61
C PRO A 319 15.25 20.81 9.95
N VAL A 320 16.36 20.46 10.61
CA VAL A 320 16.37 19.73 11.89
C VAL A 320 17.01 20.55 13.01
N VAL A 321 16.63 20.23 14.26
CA VAL A 321 17.18 20.90 15.46
C VAL A 321 18.53 20.32 15.87
N ALA A 322 18.70 19.00 15.71
CA ALA A 322 19.84 18.28 16.23
C ALA A 322 20.84 17.91 15.13
N THR A 323 22.14 18.04 15.44
CA THR A 323 23.25 17.62 14.57
C THR A 323 23.27 16.11 14.35
N SER A 324 22.79 15.31 15.30
CA SER A 324 22.69 13.85 15.19
C SER A 324 21.70 13.38 14.11
N ALA A 325 20.68 14.19 13.81
CA ALA A 325 19.68 13.93 12.78
C ALA A 325 20.02 14.60 11.43
N ALA A 326 21.10 15.38 11.38
CA ALA A 326 21.49 16.15 10.21
C ALA A 326 22.31 15.30 9.23
N VAL A 327 21.87 15.30 7.97
CA VAL A 327 22.58 14.70 6.83
C VAL A 327 23.54 15.70 6.19
N ALA A 328 23.23 16.99 6.27
CA ALA A 328 24.13 18.07 5.88
C ALA A 328 23.88 19.32 6.72
N SER A 329 24.89 20.18 6.80
CA SER A 329 24.79 21.52 7.37
C SER A 329 25.12 22.53 6.29
N VAL A 330 24.24 23.49 6.07
CA VAL A 330 24.45 24.59 5.12
C VAL A 330 24.60 25.88 5.91
N SER A 331 25.66 26.62 5.63
CA SER A 331 25.95 27.89 6.30
C SER A 331 26.15 29.00 5.30
N TYR A 332 25.60 30.17 5.61
CA TYR A 332 25.91 31.42 4.95
C TYR A 332 26.82 32.21 5.88
N GLN A 333 28.08 32.35 5.50
CA GLN A 333 29.06 33.04 6.34
C GLN A 333 29.96 33.91 5.50
N ARG A 334 30.28 35.08 6.06
CA ARG A 334 31.40 35.90 5.60
C ARG A 334 32.70 35.20 5.97
N ARG A 335 33.67 35.15 5.05
CA ARG A 335 35.02 34.71 5.40
C ARG A 335 35.69 35.81 6.21
N ILE A 336 35.85 35.58 7.51
CA ILE A 336 36.63 36.43 8.39
C ILE A 336 38.10 36.05 8.17
N PHE A 337 38.88 36.99 7.65
CA PHE A 337 40.33 36.83 7.58
C PHE A 337 40.94 37.38 8.84
N ASP A 338 41.87 36.61 9.39
CA ASP A 338 42.72 37.08 10.45
C ASP A 338 43.96 37.75 9.83
N PHE A 339 44.09 39.06 10.01
CA PHE A 339 45.24 39.83 9.53
C PHE A 339 46.30 40.06 10.61
N THR A 340 46.23 39.34 11.73
CA THR A 340 47.20 39.46 12.81
C THR A 340 48.53 38.79 12.48
N SER A 341 49.57 39.21 13.20
CA SER A 341 50.94 38.68 13.11
C SER A 341 51.12 37.27 13.69
N ARG A 342 50.02 36.63 14.15
CA ARG A 342 50.06 35.34 14.84
C ARG A 342 50.44 34.20 13.89
N GLY A 343 51.35 33.34 14.36
CA GLY A 343 51.83 32.16 13.63
C GLY A 343 52.87 32.45 12.53
N LEU A 344 53.25 33.70 12.28
CA LEU A 344 54.22 34.07 11.23
C LEU A 344 55.67 33.79 11.63
N ARG A 345 56.49 33.44 10.65
CA ARG A 345 57.94 33.25 10.82
C ARG A 345 58.67 34.59 10.74
N ASN A 346 59.81 34.69 11.44
CA ASN A 346 60.74 35.84 11.36
C ASN A 346 60.17 37.22 11.77
N VAL A 347 59.07 37.30 12.50
CA VAL A 347 58.51 38.59 13.01
C VAL A 347 59.56 39.40 13.80
N GLN A 348 60.46 38.72 14.49
CA GLN A 348 61.55 39.34 15.26
C GLN A 348 62.64 39.99 14.38
N LYS A 349 62.77 39.57 13.11
CA LYS A 349 63.76 40.10 12.15
C LYS A 349 63.26 41.34 11.39
N LEU A 350 61.99 41.69 11.53
CA LEU A 350 61.44 42.91 10.96
C LEU A 350 61.96 44.15 11.69
N THR A 351 62.17 45.23 10.94
CA THR A 351 62.48 46.55 11.50
C THR A 351 61.33 47.02 12.40
N PRO A 352 61.58 47.93 13.38
CA PRO A 352 60.53 48.47 14.24
C PRO A 352 59.34 49.05 13.46
N ILE A 353 59.62 49.74 12.36
CA ILE A 353 58.63 50.32 11.45
C ILE A 353 57.75 49.22 10.82
N TYR A 354 58.34 48.16 10.26
CA TYR A 354 57.57 47.06 9.66
C TYR A 354 56.77 46.26 10.68
N ARG A 355 57.27 46.10 11.91
CA ARG A 355 56.51 45.44 12.98
C ARG A 355 55.28 46.25 13.38
N GLN A 356 55.42 47.56 13.50
CA GLN A 356 54.30 48.46 13.78
C GLN A 356 53.23 48.40 12.68
N LEU A 357 53.64 48.40 11.41
CA LEU A 357 52.73 48.28 10.27
C LEU A 357 52.02 46.91 10.21
N LEU A 358 52.72 45.85 10.61
CA LEU A 358 52.15 44.49 10.64
C LEU A 358 51.02 44.35 11.67
N ASP A 359 51.13 45.02 12.81
CA ASP A 359 50.12 44.93 13.89
C ASP A 359 48.90 45.85 13.67
N MET A 360 48.94 46.78 12.70
CA MET A 360 47.82 47.67 12.36
C MET A 360 46.68 46.94 11.62
N ASP A 361 45.43 47.42 11.74
CA ASP A 361 44.32 46.91 10.93
C ASP A 361 44.48 47.32 9.45
N VAL A 362 44.03 46.48 8.53
CA VAL A 362 44.10 46.68 7.07
C VAL A 362 43.44 47.98 6.64
N ARG A 363 42.35 48.37 7.32
CA ARG A 363 41.59 49.60 7.03
C ARG A 363 42.38 50.87 7.32
N ASP A 364 43.28 50.82 8.29
CA ASP A 364 44.08 51.96 8.73
C ASP A 364 45.45 51.99 8.09
N LEU A 365 45.95 50.82 7.68
CA LEU A 365 47.25 50.62 7.06
C LEU A 365 47.45 51.49 5.81
N GLY A 366 46.49 51.50 4.88
CA GLY A 366 46.59 52.30 3.64
C GLY A 366 46.72 53.81 3.93
N ARG A 367 45.86 54.33 4.80
CA ARG A 367 45.89 55.75 5.22
C ARG A 367 47.13 56.11 6.03
N HIS A 368 47.72 55.15 6.73
CA HIS A 368 48.95 55.37 7.49
C HIS A 368 50.18 55.40 6.56
N LEU A 369 50.24 54.51 5.57
CA LEU A 369 51.29 54.52 4.54
C LEU A 369 51.29 55.81 3.73
N GLU A 370 50.12 56.33 3.34
CA GLU A 370 50.03 57.64 2.66
C GLU A 370 50.50 58.81 3.53
N ARG A 371 50.34 58.71 4.86
CA ARG A 371 50.84 59.73 5.80
C ARG A 371 52.35 59.64 5.97
N MET A 372 52.91 58.43 6.05
CA MET A 372 54.35 58.22 6.11
C MET A 372 55.05 58.73 4.86
N GLU A 373 54.46 58.53 3.68
CA GLU A 373 55.01 59.01 2.40
C GLU A 373 55.04 60.54 2.31
N ARG A 374 54.04 61.23 2.88
CA ARG A 374 53.92 62.70 2.77
C ARG A 374 54.64 63.46 3.88
N ASN A 375 54.58 62.96 5.11
CA ASN A 375 54.97 63.69 6.32
C ASN A 375 55.85 62.86 7.28
N GLY A 376 56.33 61.68 6.85
CA GLY A 376 57.17 60.82 7.66
C GLY A 376 58.62 61.29 7.74
N THR A 377 59.40 60.61 8.56
CA THR A 377 60.87 60.70 8.56
C THR A 377 61.46 60.02 7.31
N ASP A 378 62.71 60.33 6.94
CA ASP A 378 63.35 59.76 5.72
C ASP A 378 63.27 58.22 5.69
N ASP A 379 63.49 57.56 6.82
CA ASP A 379 63.39 56.10 6.96
C ASP A 379 61.96 55.57 6.78
N GLU A 380 60.95 56.33 7.22
CA GLU A 380 59.54 55.98 7.06
C GLU A 380 59.06 56.18 5.61
N ILE A 381 59.54 57.22 4.94
CA ILE A 381 59.27 57.48 3.52
C ILE A 381 59.85 56.36 2.67
N ILE A 382 61.09 55.94 2.92
CA ILE A 382 61.73 54.81 2.23
C ILE A 382 60.93 53.53 2.48
N ALA A 383 60.59 53.23 3.73
CA ALA A 383 59.85 52.03 4.09
C ALA A 383 58.45 51.96 3.42
N ALA A 384 57.73 53.09 3.36
CA ALA A 384 56.41 53.14 2.73
C ALA A 384 56.48 52.99 1.21
N THR A 385 57.47 53.63 0.58
CA THR A 385 57.71 53.58 -0.87
C THR A 385 58.12 52.18 -1.31
N ASP A 386 59.05 51.55 -0.58
CA ASP A 386 59.49 50.19 -0.83
C ASP A 386 58.33 49.20 -0.73
N LEU A 387 57.53 49.26 0.34
CA LEU A 387 56.40 48.35 0.51
C LEU A 387 55.37 48.47 -0.62
N LYS A 388 55.04 49.69 -1.06
CA LYS A 388 54.14 49.92 -2.19
C LYS A 388 54.71 49.35 -3.49
N TYR A 389 55.99 49.62 -3.75
CA TYR A 389 56.66 49.13 -4.95
C TYR A 389 56.73 47.60 -4.99
N TYR A 390 57.17 46.97 -3.91
CA TYR A 390 57.30 45.53 -3.85
C TYR A 390 55.95 44.81 -3.83
N CYS A 391 54.92 45.36 -3.17
CA CYS A 391 53.60 44.72 -3.16
C CYS A 391 52.94 44.74 -4.55
N SER A 392 53.13 45.80 -5.33
CA SER A 392 52.57 45.90 -6.70
C SER A 392 53.15 44.85 -7.66
N ASN A 393 54.33 44.29 -7.36
CA ASN A 393 54.98 43.26 -8.16
C ASN A 393 54.60 41.82 -7.73
N MET A 394 53.77 41.65 -6.69
CA MET A 394 53.32 40.34 -6.25
C MET A 394 52.17 39.80 -7.11
N ASP A 395 52.19 38.49 -7.35
CA ASP A 395 51.07 37.80 -7.99
C ASP A 395 49.82 37.75 -7.10
N VAL A 396 48.66 38.04 -7.67
CA VAL A 396 47.39 38.15 -6.95
C VAL A 396 46.96 36.80 -6.37
N ASP A 397 47.21 35.68 -7.06
CA ASP A 397 46.86 34.36 -6.56
C ASP A 397 47.78 33.93 -5.41
N HIS A 398 49.07 34.31 -5.47
CA HIS A 398 49.99 34.13 -4.36
C HIS A 398 49.59 34.93 -3.11
N ILE A 399 49.18 36.20 -3.27
CA ILE A 399 48.63 37.04 -2.19
C ILE A 399 47.38 36.40 -1.57
N LYS A 400 46.45 35.92 -2.42
CA LYS A 400 45.26 35.20 -1.96
C LYS A 400 45.63 33.97 -1.14
N ASN A 401 46.65 33.20 -1.53
CA ASN A 401 47.08 32.01 -0.80
C ASN A 401 47.70 32.35 0.55
N ILE A 402 48.58 33.35 0.62
CA ILE A 402 49.19 33.84 1.87
C ILE A 402 48.11 34.26 2.86
N LEU A 403 47.15 35.08 2.42
CA LEU A 403 46.10 35.60 3.29
C LEU A 403 45.04 34.55 3.66
N ARG A 404 44.88 33.50 2.85
CA ARG A 404 43.96 32.37 3.13
C ARG A 404 44.52 31.35 4.11
N ALA A 405 45.83 31.37 4.36
CA ALA A 405 46.51 30.44 5.25
C ALA A 405 45.99 30.54 6.70
N ARG A 406 45.72 29.38 7.30
CA ARG A 406 45.32 29.29 8.70
C ARG A 406 46.51 29.58 9.61
N GLU A 407 46.26 29.95 10.87
CA GLU A 407 47.32 30.27 11.84
C GLU A 407 48.42 29.20 11.92
N MET A 408 48.07 27.91 11.85
CA MET A 408 49.02 26.80 11.87
C MET A 408 49.88 26.68 10.59
N GLU A 409 49.35 27.13 9.44
CA GLU A 409 50.00 27.08 8.12
C GLU A 409 50.90 28.31 7.90
N ARG A 410 50.77 29.34 8.74
CA ARG A 410 51.56 30.58 8.65
C ARG A 410 53.02 30.43 9.07
N MET A 411 53.39 29.31 9.68
CA MET A 411 54.77 29.04 10.10
C MET A 411 55.74 28.98 8.92
N ASP A 412 55.24 28.68 7.72
CA ASP A 412 56.02 28.61 6.49
C ASP A 412 56.03 29.94 5.71
N ILE A 413 55.30 30.95 6.18
CA ILE A 413 55.15 32.26 5.52
C ILE A 413 56.07 33.28 6.20
N ASP A 414 56.83 34.04 5.41
CA ASP A 414 57.67 35.11 5.96
C ASP A 414 56.84 36.35 6.35
N ALA A 415 57.16 36.94 7.50
CA ALA A 415 56.42 38.10 8.00
C ALA A 415 56.49 39.32 7.08
N LYS A 416 57.56 39.48 6.28
CA LYS A 416 57.67 40.57 5.29
C LYS A 416 56.73 40.35 4.11
N GLU A 417 56.64 39.11 3.61
CA GLU A 417 55.72 38.75 2.52
C GLU A 417 54.26 38.88 2.94
N PHE A 418 53.93 38.48 4.18
CA PHE A 418 52.59 38.68 4.73
C PHE A 418 52.24 40.16 4.88
N LEU A 419 53.18 41.00 5.34
CA LEU A 419 52.99 42.45 5.39
C LEU A 419 52.73 43.03 4.00
N MET A 420 53.50 42.62 2.99
CA MET A 420 53.31 43.07 1.61
C MET A 420 51.94 42.66 1.05
N ALA A 421 51.50 41.42 1.30
CA ALA A 421 50.16 40.95 0.94
C ALA A 421 49.05 41.77 1.63
N LYS A 422 49.26 42.12 2.91
CA LYS A 422 48.36 42.97 3.70
C LYS A 422 48.30 44.41 3.19
N VAL A 423 49.43 44.98 2.77
CA VAL A 423 49.52 46.30 2.13
C VAL A 423 48.83 46.30 0.76
N TYR A 424 49.03 45.27 -0.06
CA TYR A 424 48.36 45.16 -1.35
C TYR A 424 46.84 45.20 -1.20
N VAL A 425 46.30 44.44 -0.25
CA VAL A 425 44.87 44.39 0.03
C VAL A 425 44.32 45.70 0.61
N SER A 426 45.12 46.49 1.35
CA SER A 426 44.67 47.81 1.82
C SER A 426 44.55 48.85 0.70
N LEU A 427 45.32 48.68 -0.39
CA LEU A 427 45.33 49.55 -1.56
C LEU A 427 44.34 49.10 -2.66
N ALA A 428 43.95 47.82 -2.66
CA ALA A 428 43.03 47.21 -3.63
C ALA A 428 41.68 46.83 -2.97
N PRO A 429 40.71 47.77 -2.84
CA PRO A 429 39.44 47.51 -2.17
C PRO A 429 38.59 46.42 -2.85
N ASP A 430 38.71 46.27 -4.18
CA ASP A 430 38.00 45.24 -4.94
C ASP A 430 38.42 43.81 -4.53
N LEU A 431 39.70 43.62 -4.23
CA LEU A 431 40.23 42.33 -3.78
C LEU A 431 39.78 42.00 -2.34
N VAL A 432 39.70 43.01 -1.46
CA VAL A 432 39.10 42.85 -0.12
C VAL A 432 37.66 42.38 -0.26
N GLN A 433 36.90 43.00 -1.16
CA GLN A 433 35.51 42.65 -1.41
C GLN A 433 35.40 41.20 -1.89
N GLU A 434 36.11 40.81 -2.96
CA GLU A 434 36.11 39.44 -3.51
C GLU A 434 36.49 38.39 -2.46
N MET A 435 37.51 38.69 -1.65
CA MET A 435 37.97 37.76 -0.63
C MET A 435 36.97 37.61 0.50
N THR A 436 36.37 38.72 0.94
CA THR A 436 35.42 38.76 2.06
C THR A 436 33.96 38.58 1.63
N GLU A 437 33.70 38.25 0.37
CA GLU A 437 32.36 37.94 -0.13
C GLU A 437 31.74 36.79 0.67
N GLN A 438 30.45 36.92 0.92
CA GLN A 438 29.69 35.89 1.61
C GLN A 438 29.54 34.66 0.73
N ARG A 439 29.82 33.49 1.32
CA ARG A 439 29.80 32.21 0.63
C ARG A 439 28.81 31.29 1.32
N ILE A 440 28.07 30.54 0.50
CA ILE A 440 27.22 29.46 0.99
C ILE A 440 28.06 28.19 0.95
N THR A 441 28.31 27.60 2.12
CA THR A 441 29.08 26.36 2.23
C THR A 441 28.20 25.23 2.74
N ILE A 442 28.39 24.04 2.15
CA ILE A 442 27.77 22.80 2.60
C ILE A 442 28.82 21.92 3.27
N SER A 443 28.45 21.39 4.43
CA SER A 443 29.21 20.39 5.16
C SER A 443 28.40 19.10 5.23
N ILE A 444 28.94 18.02 4.67
CA ILE A 444 28.29 16.71 4.70
C ILE A 444 29.13 15.79 5.61
N PRO A 445 28.61 15.41 6.79
CA PRO A 445 29.25 14.43 7.66
C PRO A 445 29.11 13.02 7.06
N LYS A 446 29.93 12.69 6.05
CA LYS A 446 30.20 11.30 5.63
C LYS A 446 31.51 10.83 6.31
N ARG A 447 31.96 9.60 6.03
CA ARG A 447 33.26 9.07 6.53
C ARG A 447 34.44 10.06 6.32
N ASN A 448 34.36 10.92 5.31
CA ASN A 448 35.19 12.12 5.15
C ASN A 448 34.28 13.36 5.22
N LEU A 449 34.67 14.36 6.02
CA LEU A 449 33.97 15.64 6.08
C LEU A 449 34.15 16.38 4.74
N ILE A 450 33.11 16.41 3.91
CA ILE A 450 33.12 17.20 2.68
C ILE A 450 32.66 18.61 3.04
N ARG A 451 33.58 19.58 3.00
CA ARG A 451 33.27 21.01 3.09
C ARG A 451 33.47 21.63 1.71
N ALA A 452 32.39 21.99 1.04
CA ALA A 452 32.42 22.55 -0.30
C ALA A 452 31.66 23.87 -0.36
N GLN A 453 32.12 24.77 -1.23
CA GLN A 453 31.33 25.93 -1.62
C GLN A 453 30.25 25.48 -2.60
N LEU A 454 29.00 25.84 -2.33
CA LEU A 454 27.87 25.52 -3.19
C LEU A 454 27.96 26.32 -4.50
N GLN A 455 27.79 25.63 -5.62
CA GLN A 455 27.68 26.24 -6.95
C GLN A 455 26.40 25.77 -7.64
N GLU A 456 25.82 26.62 -8.48
CA GLU A 456 24.64 26.27 -9.27
C GLU A 456 24.95 25.13 -10.24
N GLY A 457 23.99 24.23 -10.43
CA GLY A 457 24.13 23.04 -11.28
C GLY A 457 24.82 21.84 -10.63
N GLN A 458 25.51 22.01 -9.50
CA GLN A 458 26.18 20.91 -8.82
C GLN A 458 25.19 19.93 -8.16
N LEU A 459 25.59 18.65 -8.13
CA LEU A 459 24.83 17.55 -7.55
C LEU A 459 25.41 17.15 -6.20
N TYR A 460 24.55 16.94 -5.21
CA TYR A 460 24.93 16.46 -3.88
C TYR A 460 24.09 15.28 -3.45
N ASP A 461 24.75 14.29 -2.86
CA ASP A 461 24.12 13.10 -2.29
C ASP A 461 23.86 13.31 -0.80
N LEU A 462 22.61 13.63 -0.47
CA LEU A 462 22.12 13.88 0.87
C LEU A 462 21.36 12.65 1.39
N GLY A 463 22.12 11.71 1.96
CA GLY A 463 21.57 10.49 2.56
C GLY A 463 20.98 9.58 1.48
N ARG A 464 19.65 9.43 1.47
CA ARG A 464 18.93 8.63 0.47
C ARG A 464 18.48 9.44 -0.76
N TYR A 465 18.67 10.76 -0.73
CA TYR A 465 18.26 11.68 -1.78
C TYR A 465 19.47 12.21 -2.55
N GLN A 466 19.29 12.42 -3.85
CA GLN A 466 20.23 13.19 -4.67
C GLN A 466 19.54 14.47 -5.10
N VAL A 467 20.23 15.59 -4.91
CA VAL A 467 19.70 16.92 -5.22
C VAL A 467 20.65 17.71 -6.10
N ARG A 468 20.08 18.55 -6.96
CA ARG A 468 20.78 19.56 -7.75
C ARG A 468 20.55 20.94 -7.16
N VAL A 469 21.61 21.75 -7.09
CA VAL A 469 21.47 23.17 -6.77
C VAL A 469 20.94 23.90 -8.01
N VAL A 470 19.73 24.45 -7.92
CA VAL A 470 19.09 25.13 -9.07
C VAL A 470 19.35 26.63 -9.03
N ALA A 471 19.34 27.23 -7.84
CA ALA A 471 19.56 28.66 -7.69
C ALA A 471 20.17 28.97 -6.32
N LEU A 472 21.09 29.93 -6.31
CA LEU A 472 21.72 30.53 -5.14
C LEU A 472 21.46 32.04 -5.18
N ARG A 473 20.43 32.53 -4.49
CA ARG A 473 20.10 33.95 -4.45
C ARG A 473 20.61 34.58 -3.15
N LYS A 474 21.44 35.61 -3.26
CA LYS A 474 21.85 36.44 -2.11
C LYS A 474 20.89 37.62 -2.05
N ASP A 475 19.84 37.50 -1.23
CA ASP A 475 18.77 38.50 -1.18
C ASP A 475 19.22 39.75 -0.38
N SER A 476 20.10 39.58 0.60
CA SER A 476 20.71 40.69 1.36
C SER A 476 22.10 40.32 1.92
N PRO A 477 22.85 41.27 2.52
CA PRO A 477 24.08 40.97 3.24
C PRO A 477 23.89 40.08 4.45
N THR A 478 22.66 39.75 4.85
CA THR A 478 22.39 38.89 6.02
C THR A 478 21.53 37.68 5.67
N THR A 479 20.97 37.62 4.46
CA THR A 479 20.05 36.57 4.04
C THR A 479 20.36 36.04 2.63
N ALA A 480 20.28 34.73 2.49
CA ALA A 480 20.43 34.06 1.20
C ALA A 480 19.41 32.93 1.06
N ARG A 481 19.01 32.62 -0.16
CA ARG A 481 18.06 31.57 -0.50
C ARG A 481 18.71 30.53 -1.39
N LEU A 482 18.66 29.29 -0.94
CA LEU A 482 19.13 28.10 -1.65
C LEU A 482 17.93 27.31 -2.18
N VAL A 483 17.94 27.00 -3.47
CA VAL A 483 16.92 26.16 -4.11
C VAL A 483 17.53 24.82 -4.52
N LEU A 484 17.05 23.73 -3.92
CA LEU A 484 17.46 22.37 -4.21
C LEU A 484 16.37 21.63 -4.98
N GLU A 485 16.73 20.90 -6.02
CA GLU A 485 15.80 20.07 -6.80
C GLU A 485 16.14 18.59 -6.67
N TYR A 486 15.14 17.75 -6.38
CA TYR A 486 15.34 16.31 -6.30
C TYR A 486 15.59 15.71 -7.68
N THR A 487 16.73 15.05 -7.86
CA THR A 487 17.02 14.27 -9.07
C THR A 487 16.78 12.78 -8.85
N ARG A 488 17.08 12.28 -7.65
CA ARG A 488 16.89 10.87 -7.27
C ARG A 488 16.36 10.74 -5.85
N MET A 489 15.48 9.77 -5.64
CA MET A 489 14.85 9.48 -4.35
C MET A 489 14.63 7.97 -4.16
N PRO A 490 14.53 7.48 -2.92
CA PRO A 490 14.25 6.08 -2.67
C PRO A 490 12.79 5.76 -3.02
N SER A 491 12.57 4.72 -3.84
CA SER A 491 11.22 4.18 -4.07
C SER A 491 10.97 3.07 -3.06
N THR A 492 10.05 3.26 -2.13
CA THR A 492 9.71 2.24 -1.11
C THR A 492 9.22 0.92 -1.72
N LEU A 493 8.66 0.95 -2.94
CA LEU A 493 8.13 -0.24 -3.63
C LEU A 493 8.40 -0.23 -5.16
N GLY A 494 9.37 0.54 -5.65
CA GLY A 494 9.65 0.63 -7.10
C GLY A 494 8.61 1.41 -7.94
N LEU A 495 7.41 1.67 -7.41
CA LEU A 495 6.31 2.38 -8.08
C LEU A 495 6.73 3.70 -8.75
N LYS A 496 7.55 4.53 -8.07
CA LYS A 496 8.04 5.80 -8.63
C LYS A 496 9.15 5.65 -9.69
N ARG A 497 9.68 4.45 -9.91
CA ARG A 497 10.58 4.17 -11.04
C ARG A 497 9.81 3.75 -12.29
N ILE A 498 8.63 3.15 -12.12
CA ILE A 498 7.80 2.63 -13.20
C ILE A 498 6.99 3.75 -13.86
N ILE A 499 6.53 4.73 -13.07
CA ILE A 499 5.70 5.84 -13.56
C ILE A 499 6.60 6.91 -14.21
N PRO A 500 6.35 7.33 -15.47
CA PRO A 500 7.12 8.38 -16.13
C PRO A 500 7.13 9.70 -15.35
N SER A 501 8.25 10.42 -15.37
CA SER A 501 8.43 11.68 -14.64
C SER A 501 7.44 12.78 -15.05
N ALA A 502 6.90 12.74 -16.27
CA ALA A 502 5.85 13.63 -16.74
C ALA A 502 4.52 13.35 -16.03
N VAL A 503 4.15 12.09 -15.86
CA VAL A 503 2.90 11.68 -15.18
C VAL A 503 2.97 11.99 -13.69
N GLN A 504 4.13 11.79 -13.05
CA GLN A 504 4.36 12.19 -11.66
C GLN A 504 4.23 13.71 -11.46
N ARG A 505 4.63 14.49 -12.47
CA ARG A 505 4.49 15.95 -12.49
C ARG A 505 3.06 16.44 -12.75
N VAL A 506 2.18 15.62 -13.32
CA VAL A 506 0.77 15.96 -13.58
C VAL A 506 -0.13 15.57 -12.40
N ILE A 507 0.15 14.44 -11.74
CA ILE A 507 -0.54 14.00 -10.49
C ILE A 507 -0.05 14.83 -9.27
N ARG A 508 0.53 16.00 -9.54
CA ARG A 508 1.22 16.88 -8.59
C ARG A 508 0.30 17.34 -7.49
N CYS A 509 0.75 17.17 -6.26
CA CYS A 509 -0.05 17.56 -5.11
C CYS A 509 0.76 18.07 -3.91
N ARG A 510 2.08 18.18 -4.05
CA ARG A 510 2.97 18.80 -3.07
C ARG A 510 3.33 20.20 -3.54
N LYS A 511 2.98 21.22 -2.76
CA LYS A 511 3.54 22.57 -2.92
C LYS A 511 4.99 22.54 -2.41
N PRO A 512 5.93 23.25 -3.05
CA PRO A 512 7.31 23.35 -2.55
C PRO A 512 7.27 23.84 -1.10
N ILE A 513 8.00 23.16 -0.21
CA ILE A 513 8.07 23.58 1.18
C ILE A 513 9.02 24.78 1.19
N THR A 514 8.47 25.93 1.53
CA THR A 514 9.24 27.13 1.88
C THR A 514 9.49 27.04 3.37
N ALA A 515 10.72 26.70 3.75
CA ALA A 515 11.12 26.80 5.15
C ALA A 515 11.39 28.29 5.45
N PHE A 516 10.33 29.01 5.84
CA PHE A 516 10.45 30.39 6.30
C PHE A 516 11.21 30.42 7.63
N PHE A 517 12.32 31.15 7.66
CA PHE A 517 13.00 31.54 8.89
C PHE A 517 12.91 33.05 9.06
N ASN A 518 11.91 33.50 9.83
CA ASN A 518 12.08 34.70 10.63
C ASN A 518 12.69 34.25 11.95
N ALA A 519 13.98 34.47 12.14
CA ALA A 519 14.56 34.47 13.47
C ALA A 519 14.05 35.72 14.19
N SER A 520 12.86 35.65 14.79
CA SER A 520 12.48 36.59 15.83
C SER A 520 12.89 36.00 17.18
N GLY A 521 14.08 36.39 17.64
CA GLY A 521 14.53 36.22 19.02
C GLY A 521 15.62 35.18 19.25
N VAL A 522 16.87 35.55 18.95
CA VAL A 522 17.99 35.56 19.92
C VAL A 522 18.86 36.76 19.61
#